data_AF-A0A838P9Z1-F1
#
_entry.id   AF-A0A838P9Z1-F1
#
_cell.length_a   1.000
_cell.length_b   1.000
_cell.length_c   1.000
_cell.angle_alpha   90.00
_cell.angle_beta   90.00
_cell.angle_gamma   90.00
#
_symmetry.space_group_name_H-M   'P 1'
#
loop_
_entity.id
_entity.type
_entity.pdbx_description
1 polymer ?
#
loop_
_entity_poly.entity_id
_entity_poly.type
_entity_poly.pdbx_seq_one_letter_code
_entity_poly.pdbx_strand_id
1 'polypeptide(L)'
;MMPPALNQLPLAPLGAGDLIDRAVRLYRRHLFTLIRIAAPPVIVSAIGWVLLTVAWRAVFVTPSGTMLLFYFFLGAIGAALVVGGYIFSLIVMGGAARNLVTHLLWNEPVSMSATYDAVRSRFWGLLAATLIMVAWVGVSVMVAGFGWYTVVIIVTVGAVVFAQIAPAWVSVVLWLIGSIVGTAVAFWLFFFFVGRVAYVPQVMLVEGKGIFESVGRSFSLARGNVRRLMAMTLFVVFTFYSALMILLIPLGWYGYVNGVDPSPWNAAEWPMWYAVGNGILEPLSRILLAPIWILGLSLLYVDERVRHEGYDIELMASRQLGSMPDLNVVSPYAPAISIDPRSLPPPPLGSTGNMLGLASVLKRSLLNDQHERSGVPKRAARLGWW
;
A
#
# COMPACT_ATOMS: atom_id res chain seq x y z
N MET A 1 30.39 11.87 -3.18
CA MET A 1 29.81 12.76 -2.15
C MET A 1 28.39 12.29 -1.89
N MET A 2 28.06 11.90 -0.65
CA MET A 2 26.72 11.41 -0.31
C MET A 2 25.69 12.54 -0.51
N PRO A 3 24.50 12.26 -1.06
CA PRO A 3 23.47 13.28 -1.24
C PRO A 3 23.11 13.90 0.12
N PRO A 4 22.94 15.24 0.20
CA PRO A 4 22.71 15.95 1.46
C PRO A 4 21.45 15.51 2.22
N ALA A 5 20.49 14.86 1.54
CA ALA A 5 19.29 14.30 2.15
C ALA A 5 19.56 13.16 3.16
N LEU A 6 20.62 12.35 2.95
CA LEU A 6 20.98 11.24 3.84
C LEU A 6 21.61 11.68 5.16
N ASN A 7 22.09 12.93 5.27
CA ASN A 7 22.62 13.48 6.53
C ASN A 7 21.53 13.97 7.48
N GLN A 8 20.28 14.09 7.03
CA GLN A 8 19.15 14.56 7.85
C GLN A 8 18.20 13.44 8.29
N LEU A 9 18.44 12.20 7.85
CA LEU A 9 17.74 11.03 8.34
C LEU A 9 18.55 10.46 9.51
N PRO A 10 18.19 10.72 10.79
CA PRO A 10 18.70 9.90 11.88
C PRO A 10 18.42 8.45 11.53
N LEU A 11 19.50 7.66 11.47
CA LEU A 11 19.48 6.22 11.22
C LEU A 11 18.88 5.45 12.41
N ALA A 12 18.48 6.16 13.46
CA ALA A 12 17.77 5.62 14.60
C ALA A 12 16.44 5.00 14.15
N PRO A 13 16.07 3.84 14.73
CA PRO A 13 14.84 3.15 14.39
C PRO A 13 13.64 4.07 14.63
N LEU A 14 12.83 4.31 13.59
CA LEU A 14 11.66 5.18 13.71
C LEU A 14 10.65 4.57 14.67
N GLY A 15 10.30 5.33 15.72
CA GLY A 15 9.12 5.05 16.54
C GLY A 15 7.83 5.25 15.73
N ALA A 16 6.71 4.71 16.23
CA ALA A 16 5.42 4.91 15.57
C ALA A 16 5.02 6.40 15.51
N GLY A 17 5.32 7.18 16.56
CA GLY A 17 5.10 8.63 16.59
C GLY A 17 5.98 9.40 15.60
N ASP A 18 7.29 9.12 15.59
CA ASP A 18 8.24 9.78 14.68
C ASP A 18 7.91 9.51 13.21
N LEU A 19 7.44 8.30 12.91
CA LEU A 19 6.97 7.90 11.58
C LEU A 19 5.80 8.78 11.13
N ILE A 20 4.77 8.91 11.97
CA ILE A 20 3.57 9.72 11.70
C ILE A 20 3.97 11.18 11.49
N ASP A 21 4.77 11.73 12.40
CA ASP A 21 5.21 13.12 12.37
C ASP A 21 6.06 13.43 11.12
N ARG A 22 6.95 12.51 10.73
CA ARG A 22 7.71 12.61 9.47
C ARG A 22 6.80 12.52 8.24
N ALA A 23 5.80 11.62 8.24
CA ALA A 23 4.84 11.53 7.15
C ALA A 23 4.06 12.85 7.00
N VAL A 24 3.57 13.44 8.09
CA VAL A 24 2.84 14.71 8.08
C VAL A 24 3.72 15.87 7.63
N ARG A 25 4.98 15.96 8.07
CA ARG A 25 5.92 16.98 7.59
C ARG A 25 6.17 16.88 6.09
N LEU A 26 6.38 15.67 5.58
CA LEU A 26 6.64 15.43 4.17
C LEU A 26 5.40 15.73 3.32
N TYR A 27 4.22 15.39 3.84
CA TYR A 27 2.95 15.77 3.25
C TYR A 27 2.82 17.29 3.12
N ARG A 28 3.08 18.04 4.20
CA ARG A 28 3.01 19.51 4.19
C ARG A 28 3.98 20.15 3.18
N ARG A 29 5.16 19.56 2.98
CA ARG A 29 6.16 20.06 2.03
C ARG A 29 5.76 19.83 0.57
N HIS A 30 5.07 18.73 0.26
CA HIS A 30 4.67 18.35 -1.10
C HIS A 30 3.15 18.27 -1.29
N LEU A 31 2.41 19.09 -0.53
CA LEU A 31 0.96 19.04 -0.37
C LEU A 31 0.23 18.95 -1.72
N PHE A 32 0.44 19.95 -2.57
CA PHE A 32 -0.27 20.06 -3.84
C PHE A 32 0.09 18.93 -4.81
N THR A 33 1.35 18.50 -4.85
CA THR A 33 1.76 17.40 -5.72
C THR A 33 1.09 16.09 -5.31
N LEU A 34 1.07 15.80 -4.00
CA LEU A 34 0.48 14.56 -3.49
C LEU A 34 -1.04 14.54 -3.64
N ILE A 35 -1.71 15.69 -3.41
CA ILE A 35 -3.15 15.84 -3.69
C ILE A 35 -3.44 15.62 -5.17
N ARG A 36 -2.63 16.20 -6.07
CA ARG A 36 -2.80 16.01 -7.53
C ARG A 36 -2.61 14.56 -7.96
N ILE A 37 -1.73 13.81 -7.30
CA ILE A 37 -1.54 12.38 -7.52
C ILE A 37 -2.76 11.59 -7.01
N ALA A 38 -3.31 11.93 -5.85
CA ALA A 38 -4.44 11.22 -5.26
C ALA A 38 -5.80 11.55 -5.90
N ALA A 39 -5.98 12.76 -6.44
CA ALA A 39 -7.28 13.26 -6.87
C ALA A 39 -7.93 12.47 -8.03
N PRO A 40 -7.25 12.14 -9.15
CA PRO A 40 -7.90 11.48 -10.28
C PRO A 40 -8.64 10.17 -9.95
N PRO A 41 -8.04 9.16 -9.28
CA PRO A 41 -8.77 7.95 -8.91
C PRO A 41 -9.96 8.22 -7.99
N VAL A 42 -9.81 9.19 -7.07
CA VAL A 42 -10.86 9.50 -6.11
C VAL A 42 -12.03 10.23 -6.78
N ILE A 43 -11.77 11.14 -7.72
CA ILE A 43 -12.80 11.80 -8.53
C ILE A 43 -13.60 10.76 -9.32
N VAL A 44 -12.93 9.77 -9.93
CA VAL A 44 -13.61 8.66 -10.63
C VAL A 44 -14.54 7.90 -9.68
N SER A 45 -14.07 7.58 -8.47
CA SER A 45 -14.92 6.92 -7.47
C SER A 45 -16.07 7.82 -6.98
N ALA A 46 -15.86 9.13 -6.88
CA ALA A 46 -16.88 10.09 -6.48
C ALA A 46 -18.01 10.18 -7.52
N ILE A 47 -17.67 10.23 -8.81
CA ILE A 47 -18.64 10.15 -9.90
C ILE A 47 -19.43 8.84 -9.79
N GLY A 48 -18.75 7.72 -9.55
CA GLY A 48 -19.40 6.43 -9.33
C GLY A 48 -20.39 6.44 -8.18
N TRP A 49 -20.04 7.05 -7.04
CA TRP A 49 -20.93 7.20 -5.88
C TRP A 49 -22.16 8.03 -6.20
N VAL A 50 -22.01 9.12 -6.96
CA VAL A 50 -23.15 9.94 -7.42
C VAL A 50 -24.07 9.13 -8.33
N LEU A 51 -23.52 8.41 -9.31
CA LEU A 51 -24.32 7.57 -10.20
C LEU A 51 -25.07 6.46 -9.46
N LEU A 52 -24.41 5.80 -8.49
CA LEU A 52 -25.06 4.82 -7.63
C LEU A 52 -26.18 5.42 -6.80
N THR A 53 -25.94 6.60 -6.23
CA THR A 53 -26.91 7.34 -5.41
C THR A 53 -28.16 7.69 -6.23
N VAL A 54 -27.99 8.10 -7.49
CA VAL A 54 -29.07 8.39 -8.43
C VAL A 54 -29.80 7.10 -8.81
N ALA A 55 -29.06 6.10 -9.28
CA ALA A 55 -29.60 4.85 -9.80
C ALA A 55 -30.40 4.09 -8.74
N TRP A 56 -29.82 3.92 -7.55
CA TRP A 56 -30.44 3.19 -6.45
C TRP A 56 -31.77 3.80 -6.05
N ARG A 57 -31.85 5.12 -5.90
CA ARG A 57 -33.10 5.81 -5.55
C ARG A 57 -34.14 5.71 -6.67
N ALA A 58 -33.71 5.90 -7.92
CA ALA A 58 -34.64 5.91 -9.03
C ALA A 58 -35.26 4.52 -9.31
N VAL A 59 -34.54 3.43 -9.03
CA VAL A 59 -35.05 2.05 -9.17
C VAL A 59 -36.31 1.81 -8.33
N PHE A 60 -36.41 2.37 -7.12
CA PHE A 60 -37.56 2.13 -6.23
C PHE A 60 -38.78 3.03 -6.51
N VAL A 61 -38.61 4.08 -7.32
CA VAL A 61 -39.68 5.04 -7.63
C VAL A 61 -40.23 4.85 -9.05
N THR A 62 -39.46 4.24 -9.93
CA THR A 62 -39.77 4.17 -11.37
C THR A 62 -40.75 3.04 -11.70
N PRO A 63 -41.95 3.33 -12.21
CA PRO A 63 -42.93 2.30 -12.58
C PRO A 63 -42.71 1.71 -13.98
N SER A 64 -41.94 2.37 -14.85
CA SER A 64 -41.75 1.97 -16.25
C SER A 64 -40.55 1.03 -16.44
N GLY A 65 -40.76 -0.10 -17.11
CA GLY A 65 -39.74 -1.16 -17.27
C GLY A 65 -38.49 -0.74 -18.06
N THR A 66 -38.64 0.10 -19.09
CA THR A 66 -37.49 0.59 -19.89
C THR A 66 -36.59 1.55 -19.10
N MET A 67 -37.19 2.43 -18.29
CA MET A 67 -36.48 3.37 -17.44
C MET A 67 -35.83 2.66 -16.24
N LEU A 68 -36.48 1.61 -15.74
CA LEU A 68 -35.90 0.72 -14.74
C LEU A 68 -34.60 0.06 -15.25
N LEU A 69 -34.61 -0.49 -16.47
CA LEU A 69 -33.40 -1.05 -17.10
C LEU A 69 -32.30 0.01 -17.25
N PHE A 70 -32.65 1.23 -17.67
CA PHE A 70 -31.69 2.34 -17.74
C PHE A 70 -31.02 2.62 -16.40
N TYR A 71 -31.78 2.68 -15.29
CA TYR A 71 -31.20 2.89 -13.96
C TYR A 71 -30.37 1.71 -13.46
N PHE A 72 -30.71 0.48 -13.82
CA PHE A 72 -29.85 -0.67 -13.55
C PHE A 72 -28.50 -0.55 -14.26
N PHE A 73 -28.49 -0.20 -15.55
CA PHE A 73 -27.24 0.04 -16.29
C PHE A 73 -26.46 1.23 -15.71
N LEU A 74 -27.12 2.31 -15.34
CA LEU A 74 -26.50 3.46 -14.68
C LEU A 74 -25.85 3.07 -13.35
N GLY A 75 -26.55 2.25 -12.55
CA GLY A 75 -26.05 1.71 -11.30
C GLY A 75 -24.86 0.78 -11.51
N ALA A 76 -24.89 -0.08 -12.52
CA ALA A 76 -23.77 -0.96 -12.87
C ALA A 76 -22.52 -0.15 -13.29
N ILE A 77 -22.69 0.91 -14.10
CA ILE A 77 -21.61 1.84 -14.45
C ILE A 77 -21.08 2.53 -13.18
N GLY A 78 -21.98 3.02 -12.32
CA GLY A 78 -21.62 3.63 -11.04
C GLY A 78 -20.77 2.69 -10.17
N ALA A 79 -21.20 1.43 -10.01
CA ALA A 79 -20.46 0.41 -9.28
C ALA A 79 -19.08 0.15 -9.90
N ALA A 80 -19.00 0.03 -11.23
CA ALA A 80 -17.73 -0.16 -11.93
C ALA A 80 -16.77 1.01 -11.73
N LEU A 81 -17.27 2.26 -11.76
CA LEU A 81 -16.45 3.45 -11.49
C LEU A 81 -15.98 3.53 -10.04
N VAL A 82 -16.83 3.15 -9.08
CA VAL A 82 -16.45 3.06 -7.66
C VAL A 82 -15.33 2.05 -7.49
N VAL A 83 -15.55 0.80 -7.90
CA VAL A 83 -14.57 -0.29 -7.77
C VAL A 83 -13.28 0.03 -8.54
N GLY A 84 -13.41 0.51 -9.78
CA GLY A 84 -12.28 0.92 -10.60
C GLY A 84 -11.48 2.08 -9.99
N GLY A 85 -12.15 3.08 -9.42
CA GLY A 85 -11.51 4.20 -8.74
C GLY A 85 -10.75 3.76 -7.48
N TYR A 86 -11.30 2.84 -6.69
CA TYR A 86 -10.61 2.24 -5.54
C TYR A 86 -9.36 1.46 -5.95
N ILE A 87 -9.48 0.56 -6.93
CA ILE A 87 -8.36 -0.22 -7.45
C ILE A 87 -7.28 0.73 -8.01
N PHE A 88 -7.70 1.74 -8.77
CA PHE A 88 -6.78 2.72 -9.34
C PHE A 88 -6.08 3.55 -8.25
N SER A 89 -6.77 3.89 -7.16
CA SER A 89 -6.17 4.55 -6.00
C SER A 89 -5.05 3.71 -5.36
N LEU A 90 -5.29 2.41 -5.19
CA LEU A 90 -4.28 1.48 -4.67
C LEU A 90 -3.07 1.33 -5.60
N ILE A 91 -3.29 1.31 -6.92
CA ILE A 91 -2.22 1.25 -7.93
C ILE A 91 -1.38 2.54 -7.91
N VAL A 92 -2.04 3.71 -7.91
CA VAL A 92 -1.38 5.02 -7.89
C VAL A 92 -0.58 5.21 -6.60
N MET A 93 -1.09 4.71 -5.47
CA MET A 93 -0.35 4.68 -4.21
C MET A 93 0.99 3.95 -4.33
N GLY A 94 1.05 2.82 -5.04
CA GLY A 94 2.32 2.15 -5.34
C GLY A 94 3.28 3.04 -6.12
N GLY A 95 2.78 3.70 -7.18
CA GLY A 95 3.56 4.63 -8.00
C GLY A 95 4.12 5.80 -7.20
N ALA A 96 3.28 6.39 -6.36
CA ALA A 96 3.64 7.50 -5.49
C ALA A 96 4.69 7.08 -4.46
N ALA A 97 4.60 5.86 -3.94
CA ALA A 97 5.59 5.32 -3.02
C ALA A 97 6.97 5.18 -3.68
N ARG A 98 7.05 4.76 -4.95
CA ARG A 98 8.32 4.72 -5.70
C ARG A 98 8.95 6.10 -5.83
N ASN A 99 8.16 7.07 -6.29
CA ASN A 99 8.58 8.46 -6.47
C ASN A 99 9.03 9.10 -5.14
N LEU A 100 8.41 8.70 -4.03
CA LEU A 100 8.85 9.12 -2.70
C LEU A 100 10.18 8.48 -2.30
N VAL A 101 10.33 7.18 -2.51
CA VAL A 101 11.57 6.47 -2.19
C VAL A 101 12.72 7.04 -3.02
N THR A 102 12.47 7.39 -4.29
CA THR A 102 13.50 8.02 -5.13
C THR A 102 13.85 9.43 -4.65
N HIS A 103 12.85 10.20 -4.20
CA HIS A 103 13.09 11.49 -3.55
C HIS A 103 13.94 11.34 -2.27
N LEU A 104 13.65 10.35 -1.42
CA LEU A 104 14.34 10.15 -0.14
C LEU A 104 15.79 9.65 -0.32
N LEU A 105 16.03 8.76 -1.30
CA LEU A 105 17.34 8.15 -1.52
C LEU A 105 18.24 8.99 -2.43
N TRP A 106 17.68 9.56 -3.50
CA TRP A 106 18.43 10.21 -4.59
C TRP A 106 18.13 11.71 -4.73
N ASN A 107 17.29 12.28 -3.86
CA ASN A 107 16.92 13.71 -3.87
C ASN A 107 16.27 14.17 -5.19
N GLU A 108 15.61 13.27 -5.90
CA GLU A 108 14.83 13.60 -7.10
C GLU A 108 13.55 14.38 -6.75
N PRO A 109 13.07 15.29 -7.59
CA PRO A 109 11.84 16.05 -7.30
C PRO A 109 10.60 15.13 -7.35
N VAL A 110 9.76 15.19 -6.32
CA VAL A 110 8.46 14.49 -6.30
C VAL A 110 7.57 15.06 -7.41
N SER A 111 7.33 14.26 -8.47
CA SER A 111 6.51 14.67 -9.62
C SER A 111 5.29 13.77 -9.87
N MET A 112 4.18 14.38 -10.28
CA MET A 112 2.97 13.65 -10.70
C MET A 112 3.23 12.83 -11.97
N SER A 113 3.91 13.39 -12.97
CA SER A 113 4.17 12.69 -14.24
C SER A 113 4.96 11.40 -14.02
N ALA A 114 6.06 11.49 -13.25
CA ALA A 114 6.89 10.33 -12.89
C ALA A 114 6.08 9.23 -12.19
N THR A 115 5.10 9.61 -11.36
CA THR A 115 4.22 8.66 -10.68
C THR A 115 3.33 7.91 -11.67
N TYR A 116 2.68 8.62 -12.60
CA TYR A 116 1.80 8.00 -13.58
C TYR A 116 2.55 7.24 -14.68
N ASP A 117 3.75 7.69 -15.06
CA ASP A 117 4.61 6.98 -15.99
C ASP A 117 5.07 5.64 -15.39
N ALA A 118 5.45 5.64 -14.11
CA ALA A 118 5.77 4.42 -13.37
C ALA A 118 4.57 3.46 -13.32
N VAL A 119 3.37 3.98 -13.01
CA VAL A 119 2.13 3.17 -13.00
C VAL A 119 1.82 2.60 -14.37
N ARG A 120 1.90 3.42 -15.44
CA ARG A 120 1.58 3.02 -16.81
C ARG A 120 2.51 1.91 -17.30
N SER A 121 3.81 2.01 -17.00
CA SER A 121 4.81 1.03 -17.43
C SER A 121 4.54 -0.39 -16.89
N ARG A 122 3.89 -0.50 -15.72
CA ARG A 122 3.64 -1.77 -15.04
C ARG A 122 2.17 -1.97 -14.67
N PHE A 123 1.24 -1.35 -15.41
CA PHE A 123 -0.17 -1.28 -15.03
C PHE A 123 -0.78 -2.66 -14.77
N TRP A 124 -0.60 -3.61 -15.69
CA TRP A 124 -1.14 -4.97 -15.56
C TRP A 124 -0.52 -5.74 -14.39
N GLY A 125 0.77 -5.53 -14.13
CA GLY A 125 1.44 -6.12 -12.96
C GLY A 125 0.90 -5.57 -11.65
N LEU A 126 0.71 -4.25 -11.57
CA LEU A 126 0.15 -3.59 -10.39
C LEU A 126 -1.33 -3.94 -10.18
N LEU A 127 -2.10 -4.09 -11.27
CA LEU A 127 -3.50 -4.52 -11.20
C LEU A 127 -3.58 -5.93 -10.60
N ALA A 128 -2.81 -6.89 -11.13
CA ALA A 128 -2.78 -8.25 -10.60
C ALA A 128 -2.31 -8.30 -9.14
N ALA A 129 -1.27 -7.54 -8.79
CA ALA A 129 -0.80 -7.44 -7.42
C ALA A 129 -1.85 -6.82 -6.48
N THR A 130 -2.56 -5.79 -6.94
CA THR A 130 -3.64 -5.15 -6.18
C THR A 130 -4.79 -6.11 -5.94
N LEU A 131 -5.17 -6.92 -6.94
CA LEU A 131 -6.21 -7.95 -6.78
C LEU A 131 -5.78 -9.03 -5.77
N ILE A 132 -4.53 -9.49 -5.83
CA ILE A 132 -3.98 -10.44 -4.84
C ILE A 132 -3.98 -9.82 -3.43
N MET A 133 -3.57 -8.56 -3.30
CA MET A 133 -3.60 -7.85 -2.02
C MET A 133 -5.03 -7.70 -1.48
N VAL A 134 -5.98 -7.28 -2.32
CA VAL A 134 -7.38 -7.12 -1.91
C VAL A 134 -7.97 -8.46 -1.50
N ALA A 135 -7.69 -9.54 -2.24
CA ALA A 135 -8.10 -10.89 -1.86
C ALA A 135 -7.48 -11.31 -0.51
N TRP A 136 -6.20 -11.06 -0.30
CA TRP A 136 -5.52 -11.37 0.95
C TRP A 136 -6.05 -10.56 2.14
N VAL A 137 -6.29 -9.27 1.95
CA VAL A 137 -6.92 -8.40 2.95
C VAL A 137 -8.33 -8.90 3.25
N GLY A 138 -9.10 -9.30 2.23
CA GLY A 138 -10.42 -9.93 2.39
C GLY A 138 -10.36 -11.18 3.25
N VAL A 139 -9.46 -12.12 2.95
CA VAL A 139 -9.23 -13.32 3.78
C VAL A 139 -8.81 -12.93 5.20
N SER A 140 -7.96 -11.91 5.36
CA SER A 140 -7.54 -11.41 6.67
C SER A 140 -8.72 -10.87 7.49
N VAL A 141 -9.62 -10.12 6.86
CA VAL A 141 -10.88 -9.65 7.47
C VAL A 141 -11.78 -10.82 7.83
N MET A 142 -11.93 -11.80 6.95
CA MET A 142 -12.77 -12.98 7.21
C MET A 142 -12.25 -13.80 8.39
N VAL A 143 -10.95 -14.09 8.43
CA VAL A 143 -10.33 -14.86 9.52
C VAL A 143 -10.40 -14.10 10.84
N ALA A 144 -9.99 -12.83 10.86
CA ALA A 144 -10.03 -12.01 12.07
C ALA A 144 -11.46 -11.74 12.54
N GLY A 145 -12.39 -11.49 11.61
CA GLY A 145 -13.80 -11.24 11.89
C GLY A 145 -14.53 -12.49 12.39
N PHE A 146 -14.27 -13.66 11.81
CA PHE A 146 -14.81 -14.92 12.30
C PHE A 146 -14.27 -15.27 13.69
N GLY A 147 -12.96 -15.08 13.90
CA GLY A 147 -12.34 -15.25 15.21
C GLY A 147 -12.93 -14.30 16.25
N TRP A 148 -13.09 -13.02 15.90
CA TRP A 148 -13.72 -12.01 16.74
C TRP A 148 -15.16 -12.39 17.10
N TYR A 149 -15.98 -12.74 16.10
CA TYR A 149 -17.36 -13.13 16.29
C TYR A 149 -17.51 -14.34 17.22
N THR A 150 -16.66 -15.35 17.02
CA THR A 150 -16.62 -16.55 17.88
C THR A 150 -16.29 -16.20 19.32
N VAL A 151 -15.26 -15.36 19.55
CA VAL A 151 -14.87 -14.91 20.90
C VAL A 151 -15.99 -14.11 21.54
N VAL A 152 -16.61 -13.16 20.83
CA VAL A 152 -17.70 -12.34 21.36
C VAL A 152 -18.91 -13.19 21.73
N ILE A 153 -19.28 -14.19 20.92
CA ILE A 153 -20.36 -15.13 21.27
C ILE A 153 -20.02 -15.89 22.54
N ILE A 154 -18.83 -16.48 22.63
CA ILE A 154 -18.41 -17.27 23.82
C ILE A 154 -18.46 -16.39 25.08
N VAL A 155 -17.92 -15.16 25.00
CA VAL A 155 -17.94 -14.21 26.10
C VAL A 155 -19.37 -13.80 26.47
N THR A 156 -20.24 -13.59 25.47
CA THR A 156 -21.64 -13.21 25.69
C THR A 156 -22.42 -14.34 26.35
N VAL A 157 -22.33 -15.56 25.84
CA VAL A 157 -22.98 -16.74 26.44
C VAL A 157 -22.45 -16.98 27.85
N GLY A 158 -21.12 -16.92 28.04
CA GLY A 158 -20.50 -17.06 29.35
C GLY A 158 -20.99 -16.02 30.36
N ALA A 159 -21.12 -14.76 29.96
CA ALA A 159 -21.65 -13.69 30.80
C ALA A 159 -23.13 -13.89 31.16
N VAL A 160 -23.95 -14.34 30.20
CA VAL A 160 -25.39 -14.63 30.43
C VAL A 160 -25.58 -15.79 31.41
N VAL A 161 -24.78 -16.86 31.27
CA VAL A 161 -24.80 -18.00 32.21
C VAL A 161 -24.31 -17.56 33.58
N PHE A 162 -23.23 -16.78 33.66
CA PHE A 162 -22.69 -16.28 34.92
C PHE A 162 -23.67 -15.34 35.64
N ALA A 163 -24.50 -14.60 34.90
CA ALA A 163 -25.56 -13.75 35.48
C ALA A 163 -26.66 -14.53 36.21
N GLN A 164 -26.76 -15.85 36.00
CA GLN A 164 -27.72 -16.69 36.74
C GLN A 164 -27.24 -17.01 38.17
N ILE A 165 -25.94 -16.89 38.43
CA ILE A 165 -25.31 -17.30 39.70
C ILE A 165 -24.64 -16.14 40.45
N ALA A 166 -24.43 -15.01 39.77
CA ALA A 166 -23.75 -13.83 40.32
C ALA A 166 -24.57 -12.55 40.06
N PRO A 167 -24.30 -11.46 40.80
CA PRO A 167 -24.94 -10.17 40.54
C PRO A 167 -24.71 -9.71 39.09
N ALA A 168 -25.77 -9.21 38.45
CA ALA A 168 -25.76 -8.85 37.02
C ALA A 168 -24.63 -7.88 36.63
N TRP A 169 -24.26 -6.96 37.52
CA TRP A 169 -23.18 -5.99 37.25
C TRP A 169 -21.81 -6.66 37.04
N VAL A 170 -21.53 -7.79 37.72
CA VAL A 170 -20.27 -8.53 37.54
C VAL A 170 -20.21 -9.16 36.16
N SER A 171 -21.32 -9.76 35.72
CA SER A 171 -21.43 -10.35 34.38
C SER A 171 -21.25 -9.32 33.26
N VAL A 172 -21.83 -8.12 33.43
CA VAL A 172 -21.66 -7.03 32.47
C VAL A 172 -20.21 -6.58 32.39
N VAL A 173 -19.52 -6.44 33.53
CA VAL A 173 -18.10 -6.07 33.56
C VAL A 173 -17.23 -7.14 32.88
N LEU A 174 -17.46 -8.42 33.17
CA LEU A 174 -16.74 -9.52 32.52
C LEU A 174 -17.00 -9.57 31.01
N TRP A 175 -18.24 -9.33 30.58
CA TRP A 175 -18.58 -9.23 29.17
C TRP A 175 -17.86 -8.08 28.47
N LEU A 176 -17.81 -6.91 29.09
CA LEU A 176 -17.10 -5.75 28.56
C LEU A 176 -15.61 -6.04 28.44
N ILE A 177 -14.96 -6.53 29.50
CA ILE A 177 -13.53 -6.87 29.48
C ILE A 177 -13.23 -7.93 28.43
N GLY A 178 -14.01 -9.01 28.41
CA GLY A 178 -13.84 -10.10 27.44
C GLY A 178 -14.02 -9.63 25.99
N SER A 179 -15.03 -8.80 25.73
CA SER A 179 -15.28 -8.21 24.41
C SER A 179 -14.17 -7.26 23.98
N ILE A 180 -13.64 -6.43 24.89
CA ILE A 180 -12.52 -5.52 24.63
C ILE A 180 -11.25 -6.32 24.31
N VAL A 181 -10.92 -7.32 25.12
CA VAL A 181 -9.74 -8.18 24.89
C VAL A 181 -9.88 -8.95 23.59
N GLY A 182 -11.04 -9.54 23.32
CA GLY A 182 -11.33 -10.24 22.07
C GLY A 182 -11.19 -9.33 20.85
N THR A 183 -11.68 -8.09 20.95
CA THR A 183 -11.52 -7.07 19.91
C THR A 183 -10.05 -6.70 19.68
N ALA A 184 -9.29 -6.45 20.74
CA ALA A 184 -7.86 -6.14 20.65
C ALA A 184 -7.05 -7.28 20.00
N VAL A 185 -7.33 -8.53 20.37
CA VAL A 185 -6.70 -9.72 19.77
C VAL A 185 -7.07 -9.85 18.29
N ALA A 186 -8.34 -9.67 17.94
CA ALA A 186 -8.79 -9.72 16.55
C ALA A 186 -8.12 -8.62 15.69
N PHE A 187 -8.03 -7.39 16.20
CA PHE A 187 -7.29 -6.32 15.54
C PHE A 187 -5.82 -6.67 15.33
N TRP A 188 -5.16 -7.20 16.38
CA TRP A 188 -3.76 -7.60 16.28
C TRP A 188 -3.57 -8.70 15.23
N LEU A 189 -4.44 -9.71 15.20
CA LEU A 189 -4.42 -10.79 14.19
C LEU A 189 -4.67 -10.24 12.78
N PHE A 190 -5.64 -9.33 12.62
CA PHE A 190 -5.91 -8.67 11.35
C PHE A 190 -4.66 -7.97 10.81
N PHE A 191 -4.02 -7.12 11.61
CA PHE A 191 -2.80 -6.42 11.20
C PHE A 191 -1.61 -7.36 11.02
N PHE A 192 -1.55 -8.46 11.75
CA PHE A 192 -0.54 -9.49 11.55
C PHE A 192 -0.66 -10.09 10.14
N PHE A 193 -1.86 -10.42 9.67
CA PHE A 193 -2.04 -10.93 8.31
C PHE A 193 -1.83 -9.85 7.25
N VAL A 194 -2.41 -8.67 7.42
CA VAL A 194 -2.32 -7.57 6.43
C VAL A 194 -0.90 -7.06 6.27
N GLY A 195 -0.12 -6.97 7.36
CA GLY A 195 1.26 -6.49 7.32
C GLY A 195 2.16 -7.26 6.35
N ARG A 196 1.84 -8.53 6.07
CA ARG A 196 2.58 -9.37 5.13
C ARG A 196 2.50 -8.91 3.69
N VAL A 197 1.42 -8.24 3.29
CA VAL A 197 1.20 -7.76 1.91
C VAL A 197 1.29 -6.25 1.77
N ALA A 198 1.41 -5.51 2.88
CA ALA A 198 1.40 -4.04 2.90
C ALA A 198 2.50 -3.37 2.06
N TYR A 199 3.58 -4.09 1.74
CA TYR A 199 4.74 -3.57 1.02
C TYR A 199 4.83 -4.03 -0.44
N VAL A 200 3.86 -4.80 -0.93
CA VAL A 200 3.88 -5.36 -2.29
C VAL A 200 4.02 -4.29 -3.39
N PRO A 201 3.25 -3.19 -3.38
CA PRO A 201 3.37 -2.14 -4.41
C PRO A 201 4.75 -1.48 -4.41
N GLN A 202 5.32 -1.25 -3.24
CA GLN A 202 6.64 -0.65 -3.04
C GLN A 202 7.72 -1.57 -3.58
N VAL A 203 7.67 -2.86 -3.26
CA VAL A 203 8.64 -3.84 -3.78
C VAL A 203 8.58 -3.94 -5.30
N MET A 204 7.38 -3.99 -5.90
CA MET A 204 7.26 -4.10 -7.36
C MET A 204 7.82 -2.90 -8.11
N LEU A 205 7.62 -1.70 -7.58
CA LEU A 205 7.98 -0.46 -8.28
C LEU A 205 9.37 0.04 -7.93
N VAL A 206 9.85 -0.22 -6.71
CA VAL A 206 11.20 0.15 -6.28
C VAL A 206 12.20 -0.94 -6.64
N GLU A 207 11.91 -2.22 -6.38
CA GLU A 207 12.85 -3.32 -6.64
C GLU A 207 12.68 -3.95 -8.03
N GLY A 208 11.68 -3.52 -8.82
CA GLY A 208 11.47 -4.06 -10.17
C GLY A 208 10.99 -5.52 -10.23
N LYS A 209 10.70 -6.16 -9.10
CA LYS A 209 10.34 -7.59 -9.01
C LYS A 209 8.97 -7.95 -9.59
N GLY A 210 8.84 -9.19 -10.06
CA GLY A 210 7.58 -9.76 -10.53
C GLY A 210 6.50 -9.83 -9.44
N ILE A 211 5.25 -10.15 -9.81
CA ILE A 211 4.09 -10.14 -8.89
C ILE A 211 4.27 -11.12 -7.73
N PHE A 212 4.62 -12.38 -8.01
CA PHE A 212 4.77 -13.39 -6.96
C PHE A 212 6.04 -13.20 -6.13
N GLU A 213 7.13 -12.74 -6.78
CA GLU A 213 8.38 -12.40 -6.10
C GLU A 213 8.21 -11.22 -5.15
N SER A 214 7.39 -10.23 -5.51
CA SER A 214 7.12 -9.07 -4.66
C SER A 214 6.29 -9.42 -3.44
N VAL A 215 5.34 -10.36 -3.57
CA VAL A 215 4.60 -10.93 -2.44
C VAL A 215 5.55 -11.66 -1.50
N GLY A 216 6.36 -12.60 -2.02
CA GLY A 216 7.33 -13.33 -1.19
C GLY A 216 8.31 -12.39 -0.48
N ARG A 217 8.78 -11.35 -1.17
CA ARG A 217 9.65 -10.32 -0.60
C ARG A 217 8.94 -9.50 0.49
N SER A 218 7.70 -9.07 0.26
CA SER A 218 6.90 -8.36 1.27
C SER A 218 6.74 -9.18 2.55
N PHE A 219 6.54 -10.50 2.44
CA PHE A 219 6.48 -11.41 3.59
C PHE A 219 7.81 -11.50 4.35
N SER A 220 8.94 -11.45 3.64
CA SER A 220 10.27 -11.47 4.28
C SER A 220 10.56 -10.19 5.04
N LEU A 221 10.09 -9.04 4.54
CA LEU A 221 10.27 -7.72 5.16
C LEU A 221 9.30 -7.51 6.33
N ALA A 222 8.07 -8.02 6.27
CA ALA A 222 7.04 -7.75 7.28
C ALA A 222 7.24 -8.42 8.66
N ARG A 223 8.38 -9.08 8.92
CA ARG A 223 8.61 -9.89 10.12
C ARG A 223 8.84 -9.02 11.36
N GLY A 224 7.76 -8.70 12.08
CA GLY A 224 7.83 -8.19 13.46
C GLY A 224 7.34 -6.75 13.65
N ASN A 225 6.75 -6.13 12.63
CA ASN A 225 6.37 -4.72 12.67
C ASN A 225 4.85 -4.44 12.68
N VAL A 226 4.08 -5.36 13.27
CA VAL A 226 2.61 -5.22 13.33
C VAL A 226 2.20 -3.96 14.09
N ARG A 227 2.92 -3.62 15.17
CA ARG A 227 2.57 -2.49 16.02
C ARG A 227 2.73 -1.13 15.33
N ARG A 228 3.81 -0.90 14.56
CA ARG A 228 3.99 0.39 13.86
C ARG A 228 2.99 0.52 12.72
N LEU A 229 2.75 -0.56 11.96
CA LEU A 229 1.72 -0.58 10.92
C LEU A 229 0.33 -0.30 11.50
N MET A 230 -0.03 -0.98 12.60
CA MET A 230 -1.30 -0.77 13.30
C MET A 230 -1.43 0.66 13.81
N ALA A 231 -0.41 1.20 14.49
CA ALA A 231 -0.45 2.57 15.02
C ALA A 231 -0.58 3.62 13.91
N MET A 232 0.22 3.50 12.83
CA MET A 232 0.10 4.36 11.65
C MET A 232 -1.29 4.24 11.04
N THR A 233 -1.83 3.02 10.97
CA THR A 233 -3.12 2.80 10.35
C THR A 233 -4.27 3.39 11.15
N LEU A 234 -4.29 3.13 12.45
CA LEU A 234 -5.29 3.70 13.36
C LEU A 234 -5.21 5.23 13.35
N PHE A 235 -4.01 5.81 13.32
CA PHE A 235 -3.84 7.25 13.19
C PHE A 235 -4.44 7.81 11.89
N VAL A 236 -4.15 7.19 10.74
CA VAL A 236 -4.69 7.66 9.46
C VAL A 236 -6.19 7.48 9.38
N VAL A 237 -6.72 6.34 9.84
CA VAL A 237 -8.17 6.08 9.89
C VAL A 237 -8.87 7.09 10.80
N PHE A 238 -8.32 7.33 12.00
CA PHE A 238 -8.83 8.35 12.91
C PHE A 238 -8.82 9.74 12.29
N THR A 239 -7.71 10.13 11.66
CA THR A 239 -7.59 11.43 10.97
C THR A 239 -8.58 11.54 9.81
N PHE A 240 -8.77 10.45 9.07
CA PHE A 240 -9.73 10.34 7.98
C PHE A 240 -11.17 10.57 8.42
N TYR A 241 -11.61 9.86 9.46
CA TYR A 241 -12.95 10.06 10.00
C TYR A 241 -13.10 11.42 10.67
N SER A 242 -12.04 11.95 11.32
CA SER A 242 -12.08 13.29 11.91
C SER A 242 -12.26 14.37 10.84
N ALA A 243 -11.50 14.32 9.75
CA ALA A 243 -11.66 15.25 8.62
C ALA A 243 -13.02 15.07 7.94
N LEU A 244 -13.50 13.83 7.81
CA LEU A 244 -14.83 13.56 7.28
C LEU A 244 -15.93 14.17 8.17
N MET A 245 -15.83 14.09 9.50
CA MET A 245 -16.79 14.71 10.41
C MET A 245 -16.81 16.24 10.32
N ILE A 246 -15.64 16.87 10.09
CA ILE A 246 -15.57 18.32 9.83
C ILE A 246 -16.39 18.70 8.58
N LEU A 247 -16.45 17.82 7.58
CA LEU A 247 -17.25 18.03 6.37
C LEU A 247 -18.73 17.67 6.57
N LEU A 248 -19.02 16.59 7.30
CA LEU A 248 -20.37 16.08 7.50
C LEU A 248 -21.20 16.93 8.45
N ILE A 249 -20.60 17.48 9.51
CA ILE A 249 -21.33 18.27 10.52
C ILE A 249 -22.02 19.49 9.89
N PRO A 250 -21.35 20.35 9.09
CA PRO A 250 -22.01 21.48 8.43
C PRO A 250 -23.12 21.04 7.47
N LEU A 251 -22.91 19.97 6.71
CA LEU A 251 -23.93 19.43 5.79
C LEU A 251 -25.15 18.92 6.56
N GLY A 252 -24.94 18.16 7.64
CA GLY A 252 -25.98 17.65 8.51
C GLY A 252 -26.77 18.76 9.18
N TRP A 253 -26.09 19.77 9.72
CA TRP A 253 -26.74 20.95 10.28
C TRP A 253 -27.59 21.68 9.23
N TYR A 254 -27.03 21.93 8.04
CA TYR A 254 -27.76 22.55 6.95
C TYR A 254 -28.97 21.72 6.51
N GLY A 255 -28.82 20.39 6.40
CA GLY A 255 -29.92 19.47 6.13
C GLY A 255 -31.05 19.57 7.16
N TYR A 256 -30.69 19.54 8.44
CA TYR A 256 -31.63 19.64 9.55
C TYR A 256 -32.45 20.93 9.51
N VAL A 257 -31.79 22.08 9.28
CA VAL A 257 -32.48 23.39 9.14
C VAL A 257 -33.43 23.42 7.94
N ASN A 258 -33.16 22.63 6.90
CA ASN A 258 -34.02 22.48 5.73
C ASN A 258 -35.07 21.36 5.89
N GLY A 259 -35.26 20.81 7.09
CA GLY A 259 -36.24 19.78 7.39
C GLY A 259 -35.84 18.35 6.97
N VAL A 260 -34.56 18.12 6.66
CA VAL A 260 -34.02 16.78 6.38
C VAL A 260 -33.52 16.19 7.69
N ASP A 261 -33.98 14.98 8.04
CA ASP A 261 -33.38 14.23 9.14
C ASP A 261 -31.99 13.69 8.74
N PRO A 262 -30.87 14.17 9.34
CA PRO A 262 -29.52 13.74 9.00
C PRO A 262 -29.19 12.31 9.43
N SER A 263 -30.09 11.63 10.14
CA SER A 263 -29.91 10.26 10.61
C SER A 263 -29.62 9.30 9.43
N PRO A 264 -28.50 8.53 9.46
CA PRO A 264 -28.19 7.56 8.42
C PRO A 264 -29.25 6.47 8.25
N TRP A 265 -30.07 6.23 9.28
CA TRP A 265 -31.16 5.26 9.25
C TRP A 265 -32.32 5.70 8.35
N ASN A 266 -32.49 7.02 8.17
CA ASN A 266 -33.50 7.63 7.32
C ASN A 266 -32.93 8.03 5.94
N ALA A 267 -31.80 7.44 5.54
CA ALA A 267 -31.12 7.80 4.29
C ALA A 267 -31.95 7.59 3.01
N ALA A 268 -32.96 6.72 3.06
CA ALA A 268 -33.89 6.50 1.97
C ALA A 268 -34.79 7.73 1.72
N GLU A 269 -35.09 8.50 2.75
CA GLU A 269 -35.98 9.67 2.71
C GLU A 269 -35.23 10.97 2.37
N TRP A 270 -33.89 10.92 2.34
CA TRP A 270 -33.08 12.09 2.05
C TRP A 270 -33.37 12.66 0.65
N PRO A 271 -33.60 13.98 0.54
CA PRO A 271 -33.65 14.66 -0.74
C PRO A 271 -32.37 14.44 -1.55
N MET A 272 -32.52 14.46 -2.87
CA MET A 272 -31.43 14.13 -3.80
C MET A 272 -30.16 14.98 -3.59
N TRP A 273 -30.33 16.29 -3.33
CA TRP A 273 -29.21 17.20 -3.09
C TRP A 273 -28.40 16.81 -1.85
N TYR A 274 -29.07 16.39 -0.77
CA TYR A 274 -28.45 16.01 0.50
C TYR A 274 -27.71 14.68 0.33
N ALA A 275 -28.35 13.72 -0.32
CA ALA A 275 -27.76 12.42 -0.60
C ALA A 275 -26.51 12.48 -1.47
N VAL A 276 -26.55 13.28 -2.54
CA VAL A 276 -25.40 13.53 -3.42
C VAL A 276 -24.30 14.26 -2.66
N GLY A 277 -24.66 15.29 -1.87
CA GLY A 277 -23.72 15.99 -0.99
C GLY A 277 -22.99 15.03 -0.07
N ASN A 278 -23.73 14.21 0.68
CA ASN A 278 -23.19 13.23 1.61
C ASN A 278 -22.27 12.21 0.91
N GLY A 279 -22.65 11.74 -0.29
CA GLY A 279 -21.86 10.79 -1.07
C GLY A 279 -20.51 11.32 -1.58
N ILE A 280 -20.35 12.64 -1.72
CA ILE A 280 -19.11 13.26 -2.23
C ILE A 280 -18.13 13.62 -1.10
N LEU A 281 -18.60 13.83 0.13
CA LEU A 281 -17.74 14.24 1.25
C LEU A 281 -16.69 13.20 1.65
N GLU A 282 -17.03 11.91 1.56
CA GLU A 282 -16.07 10.82 1.81
C GLU A 282 -14.90 10.84 0.80
N PRO A 283 -15.15 10.86 -0.52
CA PRO A 283 -14.11 11.08 -1.51
C PRO A 283 -13.27 12.35 -1.26
N LEU A 284 -13.89 13.47 -0.87
CA LEU A 284 -13.16 14.71 -0.60
C LEU A 284 -12.17 14.55 0.58
N SER A 285 -12.60 13.92 1.67
CA SER A 285 -11.70 13.58 2.79
C SER A 285 -10.55 12.70 2.32
N ARG A 286 -10.82 11.75 1.41
CA ARG A 286 -9.81 10.80 0.91
C ARG A 286 -8.77 11.47 0.04
N ILE A 287 -9.14 12.43 -0.80
CA ILE A 287 -8.17 13.22 -1.60
C ILE A 287 -7.13 13.88 -0.70
N LEU A 288 -7.56 14.40 0.45
CA LEU A 288 -6.70 15.10 1.39
C LEU A 288 -5.82 14.14 2.20
N LEU A 289 -6.30 12.94 2.54
CA LEU A 289 -5.63 12.09 3.53
C LEU A 289 -5.00 10.82 2.97
N ALA A 290 -5.36 10.40 1.76
CA ALA A 290 -4.69 9.31 1.06
C ALA A 290 -3.16 9.52 0.95
N PRO A 291 -2.64 10.73 0.67
CA PRO A 291 -1.20 10.98 0.72
C PRO A 291 -0.51 10.56 2.01
N ILE A 292 -1.12 10.82 3.17
CA ILE A 292 -0.51 10.49 4.47
C ILE A 292 -0.34 8.97 4.60
N TRP A 293 -1.32 8.21 4.13
CA TRP A 293 -1.26 6.75 4.08
C TRP A 293 -0.10 6.26 3.21
N ILE A 294 0.03 6.79 1.99
CA ILE A 294 1.10 6.47 1.04
C ILE A 294 2.45 6.73 1.71
N LEU A 295 2.65 7.92 2.27
CA LEU A 295 3.89 8.33 2.93
C LEU A 295 4.23 7.42 4.11
N GLY A 296 3.25 7.08 4.93
CA GLY A 296 3.43 6.16 6.06
C GLY A 296 3.93 4.79 5.62
N LEU A 297 3.29 4.21 4.60
CA LEU A 297 3.69 2.91 4.05
C LEU A 297 5.05 2.94 3.36
N SER A 298 5.41 4.04 2.68
CA SER A 298 6.74 4.22 2.09
C SER A 298 7.83 4.35 3.14
N LEU A 299 7.60 5.14 4.20
CA LEU A 299 8.56 5.30 5.28
C LEU A 299 8.74 4.00 6.08
N LEU A 300 7.64 3.26 6.32
CA LEU A 300 7.70 1.93 6.91
C LEU A 300 8.51 0.97 6.04
N TYR A 301 8.29 0.99 4.73
CA TYR A 301 9.05 0.14 3.79
C TYR A 301 10.56 0.43 3.85
N VAL A 302 10.96 1.71 3.85
CA VAL A 302 12.38 2.09 3.94
C VAL A 302 12.96 1.72 5.31
N ASP A 303 12.26 2.02 6.41
CA ASP A 303 12.67 1.63 7.77
C ASP A 303 12.87 0.12 7.90
N GLU A 304 11.98 -0.68 7.32
CA GLU A 304 12.04 -2.13 7.39
C GLU A 304 13.20 -2.72 6.57
N ARG A 305 13.48 -2.13 5.40
CA ARG A 305 14.68 -2.47 4.63
C ARG A 305 15.95 -2.14 5.39
N VAL A 306 16.03 -0.96 6.02
CA VAL A 306 17.20 -0.56 6.81
C VAL A 306 17.48 -1.55 7.94
N ARG A 307 16.43 -2.03 8.64
CA ARG A 307 16.55 -2.97 9.76
C ARG A 307 16.91 -4.39 9.33
N HIS A 308 16.26 -4.92 8.30
CA HIS A 308 16.48 -6.31 7.88
C HIS A 308 17.69 -6.49 6.97
N GLU A 309 18.05 -5.47 6.19
CA GLU A 309 19.19 -5.52 5.26
C GLU A 309 20.46 -4.93 5.89
N GLY A 310 20.38 -4.32 7.08
CA GLY A 310 21.55 -3.77 7.76
C GLY A 310 22.13 -2.51 7.10
N TYR A 311 21.33 -1.80 6.30
CA TYR A 311 21.77 -0.61 5.54
C TYR A 311 22.31 0.51 6.44
N ASP A 312 21.88 0.56 7.70
CA ASP A 312 22.45 1.48 8.69
C ASP A 312 23.96 1.23 8.90
N ILE A 313 24.36 -0.04 9.01
CA ILE A 313 25.76 -0.44 9.18
C ILE A 313 26.57 -0.13 7.91
N GLU A 314 26.00 -0.32 6.72
CA GLU A 314 26.66 0.03 5.45
C GLU A 314 26.86 1.56 5.29
N LEU A 315 25.90 2.36 5.77
CA LEU A 315 26.01 3.82 5.80
C LEU A 315 27.03 4.30 6.83
N MET A 316 27.07 3.70 8.02
CA MET A 316 28.10 3.98 9.01
C MET A 316 29.49 3.58 8.49
N ALA A 317 29.60 2.40 7.86
CA ALA A 317 30.83 1.89 7.27
C ALA A 317 31.30 2.78 6.12
N SER A 318 30.44 3.20 5.19
CA SER A 318 30.83 4.10 4.09
C SER A 318 31.18 5.51 4.54
N ARG A 319 30.58 6.00 5.65
CA ARG A 319 30.97 7.27 6.27
C ARG A 319 32.35 7.21 6.93
N GLN A 320 32.69 6.08 7.57
CA GLN A 320 33.95 5.90 8.30
C GLN A 320 35.10 5.39 7.43
N LEU A 321 34.81 4.55 6.43
CA LEU A 321 35.80 3.83 5.61
C LEU A 321 35.90 4.36 4.16
N GLY A 322 35.07 5.34 3.77
CA GLY A 322 35.01 5.86 2.39
C GLY A 322 34.18 4.99 1.44
N SER A 323 34.24 5.26 0.14
CA SER A 323 33.57 4.42 -0.87
C SER A 323 34.21 3.04 -0.89
N MET A 324 33.41 1.97 -0.75
CA MET A 324 33.90 0.60 -0.89
C MET A 324 34.63 0.45 -2.24
N PRO A 325 35.81 -0.19 -2.27
CA PRO A 325 36.48 -0.55 -3.51
C PRO A 325 35.51 -1.35 -4.38
N ASP A 326 35.42 -1.03 -5.67
CA ASP A 326 34.57 -1.78 -6.59
C ASP A 326 35.19 -3.17 -6.79
N LEU A 327 34.68 -4.15 -6.03
CA LEU A 327 35.28 -5.49 -5.99
C LEU A 327 35.01 -6.28 -7.28
N ASN A 328 34.21 -5.77 -8.22
CA ASN A 328 33.82 -6.47 -9.46
C ASN A 328 33.32 -7.92 -9.18
N VAL A 329 32.79 -8.14 -7.98
CA VAL A 329 32.16 -9.37 -7.52
C VAL A 329 30.67 -9.08 -7.41
N VAL A 330 29.89 -9.73 -8.26
CA VAL A 330 28.42 -9.71 -8.16
C VAL A 330 28.04 -10.59 -6.97
N SER A 331 27.97 -9.99 -5.79
CA SER A 331 27.42 -10.66 -4.60
C SER A 331 25.89 -10.67 -4.68
N PRO A 332 25.21 -11.80 -4.38
CA PRO A 332 23.77 -11.81 -4.13
C PRO A 332 23.35 -10.87 -2.99
N TYR A 333 24.31 -10.46 -2.16
CA TYR A 333 24.20 -9.54 -1.04
C TYR A 333 24.91 -8.20 -1.30
N ALA A 334 25.16 -7.85 -2.57
CA ALA A 334 25.82 -6.58 -2.91
C ALA A 334 24.93 -5.39 -2.49
N PRO A 335 25.51 -4.33 -1.90
CA PRO A 335 24.76 -3.19 -1.40
C PRO A 335 24.08 -2.44 -2.56
N ALA A 336 22.82 -2.02 -2.36
CA ALA A 336 22.07 -1.26 -3.36
C ALA A 336 22.70 0.11 -3.69
N ILE A 337 23.65 0.58 -2.88
CA ILE A 337 24.46 1.79 -3.13
C ILE A 337 25.42 1.63 -4.31
N SER A 338 25.86 0.41 -4.66
CA SER A 338 26.89 0.20 -5.67
C SER A 338 26.37 0.07 -7.10
N ILE A 339 25.05 0.09 -7.32
CA ILE A 339 24.46 -0.16 -8.65
C ILE A 339 23.64 1.07 -9.09
N ASP A 340 24.18 1.86 -10.02
CA ASP A 340 23.43 2.90 -10.73
C ASP A 340 22.26 2.24 -11.49
N PRO A 341 20.99 2.68 -11.34
CA PRO A 341 19.86 2.15 -12.10
C PRO A 341 20.06 2.12 -13.62
N ARG A 342 20.94 2.99 -14.17
CA ARG A 342 21.30 3.02 -15.60
C ARG A 342 22.19 1.86 -16.04
N SER A 343 22.80 1.15 -15.09
CA SER A 343 23.66 -0.02 -15.32
C SER A 343 22.89 -1.35 -15.34
N LEU A 344 21.60 -1.33 -14.98
CA LEU A 344 20.77 -2.53 -15.02
C LEU A 344 20.35 -2.82 -16.47
N PRO A 345 20.66 -3.99 -17.03
CA PRO A 345 20.10 -4.38 -18.31
C PRO A 345 18.57 -4.45 -18.19
N PRO A 346 17.81 -4.09 -19.25
CA PRO A 346 16.36 -4.20 -19.23
C PRO A 346 15.95 -5.63 -18.86
N PRO A 347 14.90 -5.81 -18.04
CA PRO A 347 14.49 -7.14 -17.61
C PRO A 347 14.20 -8.01 -18.84
N PRO A 348 14.67 -9.26 -18.87
CA PRO A 348 14.41 -10.13 -20.01
C PRO A 348 12.90 -10.32 -20.15
N LEU A 349 12.39 -10.00 -21.33
CA LEU A 349 11.02 -10.32 -21.73
C LEU A 349 10.84 -11.83 -21.64
N GLY A 350 10.05 -12.28 -20.66
CA GLY A 350 9.45 -13.61 -20.60
C GLY A 350 10.45 -14.78 -20.70
N SER A 351 10.85 -15.32 -19.56
CA SER A 351 11.35 -16.70 -19.50
C SER A 351 10.72 -17.39 -18.30
N THR A 352 9.68 -18.14 -18.62
CA THR A 352 9.01 -19.10 -17.76
C THR A 352 10.05 -20.02 -17.12
N GLY A 353 10.04 -20.09 -15.78
CA GLY A 353 10.54 -21.21 -14.99
C GLY A 353 11.92 -21.77 -15.33
N ASN A 354 12.95 -21.31 -14.61
CA ASN A 354 14.03 -22.21 -14.23
C ASN A 354 14.67 -21.74 -12.92
N MET A 355 14.23 -22.34 -11.81
CA MET A 355 14.58 -21.97 -10.43
C MET A 355 16.01 -22.37 -10.00
N LEU A 356 16.86 -22.90 -10.88
CA LEU A 356 18.26 -23.17 -10.58
C LEU A 356 19.12 -22.77 -11.77
N GLY A 357 19.92 -21.71 -11.59
CA GLY A 357 20.86 -21.15 -12.58
C GLY A 357 22.04 -22.05 -12.94
N LEU A 358 21.80 -23.35 -13.16
CA LEU A 358 22.81 -24.35 -13.51
C LEU A 358 23.09 -24.42 -15.01
N ALA A 359 22.16 -23.94 -15.86
CA ALA A 359 22.33 -23.98 -17.32
C ALA A 359 23.36 -22.97 -17.85
N SER A 360 23.49 -21.80 -17.22
CA SER A 360 24.46 -20.78 -17.64
C SER A 360 25.91 -21.14 -17.25
N VAL A 361 26.08 -21.93 -16.18
CA VAL A 361 27.37 -22.46 -15.73
C VAL A 361 27.82 -23.62 -16.63
N LEU A 362 26.91 -24.53 -17.00
CA LEU A 362 27.22 -25.66 -17.89
C LEU A 362 27.56 -25.24 -19.32
N LYS A 363 26.90 -24.21 -19.86
CA LYS A 363 27.23 -23.71 -21.22
C LYS A 363 28.62 -23.06 -21.28
N ARG A 364 29.09 -22.47 -20.17
CA ARG A 364 30.41 -21.84 -20.08
C ARG A 364 31.53 -22.88 -19.89
N SER A 365 31.25 -23.97 -19.17
CA SER A 365 32.14 -25.14 -19.04
C SER A 365 32.39 -25.82 -20.39
N LEU A 366 31.34 -26.03 -21.19
CA LEU A 366 31.46 -26.74 -22.47
C LEU A 366 32.16 -25.93 -23.57
N LEU A 367 32.12 -24.59 -23.48
CA LEU A 367 32.83 -23.70 -24.41
C LEU A 367 34.32 -23.59 -24.09
N ASN A 368 34.72 -23.69 -22.82
CA ASN A 368 36.12 -23.65 -22.44
C ASN A 368 36.87 -24.95 -22.83
N ASP A 369 36.18 -26.08 -22.77
CA ASP A 369 36.70 -27.40 -23.17
C ASP A 369 36.95 -27.53 -24.69
N GLN A 370 36.25 -26.73 -25.50
CA GLN A 370 36.46 -26.67 -26.96
C GLN A 370 37.70 -25.86 -27.35
N HIS A 371 38.12 -24.90 -26.51
CA HIS A 371 39.32 -24.11 -26.75
C HIS A 371 40.62 -24.84 -26.35
N GLU A 372 40.57 -25.78 -25.41
CA GLU A 372 41.75 -26.61 -25.06
C GLU A 372 42.04 -27.74 -26.05
N ARG A 373 41.08 -28.13 -26.90
CA ARG A 373 41.26 -29.24 -27.88
C ARG A 373 41.78 -28.81 -29.26
N SER A 374 41.85 -27.52 -29.56
CA SER A 374 42.40 -27.03 -30.84
C SER A 374 43.84 -26.55 -30.67
N GLY A 375 44.76 -27.51 -30.54
CA GLY A 375 46.19 -27.25 -30.54
C GLY A 375 46.67 -26.72 -31.89
N VAL A 376 46.97 -25.41 -31.96
CA VAL A 376 47.91 -24.84 -32.95
C VAL A 376 48.77 -23.78 -32.23
N PRO A 377 50.11 -23.88 -32.26
CA PRO A 377 50.98 -23.05 -31.44
C PRO A 377 51.16 -21.64 -32.03
N LYS A 378 51.10 -20.63 -31.16
CA LYS A 378 51.52 -19.25 -31.45
C LYS A 378 53.02 -19.22 -31.74
N ARG A 379 53.41 -18.89 -32.97
CA ARG A 379 54.78 -18.41 -33.27
C ARG A 379 54.82 -16.90 -33.20
N ALA A 380 55.83 -16.42 -32.48
CA ALA A 380 56.21 -15.03 -32.32
C ALA A 380 56.74 -14.41 -33.62
N ALA A 381 56.44 -13.12 -33.83
CA ALA A 381 57.31 -12.21 -34.55
C ALA A 381 57.12 -10.79 -33.98
N ARG A 382 58.22 -10.24 -33.47
CA ARG A 382 58.45 -8.81 -33.18
C ARG A 382 58.63 -8.05 -34.50
N LEU A 383 58.69 -6.71 -34.36
CA LEU A 383 59.02 -5.65 -35.34
C LEU A 383 57.74 -5.03 -35.92
N GLY A 384 57.44 -3.73 -35.88
CA GLY A 384 58.23 -2.52 -35.66
C GLY A 384 57.86 -1.54 -36.78
N TRP A 385 57.53 -0.27 -36.45
CA TRP A 385 57.27 0.88 -37.36
C TRP A 385 55.97 0.73 -38.20
N TRP A 386 55.01 1.66 -38.29
CA TRP A 386 54.94 3.11 -38.21
C TRP A 386 53.67 3.56 -37.47
#